data_AF-A0A7V8FER4-F1
#
_entry.id   AF-A0A7V8FER4-F1
#
_cell.length_a   1.000
_cell.length_b   1.000
_cell.length_c   1.000
_cell.angle_alpha   90.00
_cell.angle_beta   90.00
_cell.angle_gamma   90.00
#
_symmetry.space_group_name_H-M   'P 1'
#
loop_
_entity.id
_entity.type
_entity.pdbx_description
1 polymer ?
#
loop_
_entity_poly.entity_id
_entity_poly.type
_entity_poly.pdbx_seq_one_letter_code
_entity_poly.pdbx_strand_id
1 'polypeptide(L)'
;MFVLPLAFTTHITAAIGLLVWGAATFAIVPPLQIRVMEAASEAPGLASSINVGAFNLGNALGAALGGGVLSVGLGYAAIPVAGGLLAAGGLLLAWLGSRRAQVATAQ
;
A
#
# COMPACT_ATOMS: atom_id res chain seq x y z
N MET A 1 -10.78 -0.03 -1.48
CA MET A 1 -10.42 -1.13 -2.41
C MET A 1 -11.63 -1.99 -2.76
N PHE A 2 -12.17 -2.80 -1.84
CA PHE A 2 -13.27 -3.74 -2.15
C PHE A 2 -14.61 -3.11 -2.58
N VAL A 3 -14.89 -1.86 -2.17
CA VAL A 3 -16.13 -1.14 -2.53
C VAL A 3 -16.00 -0.40 -3.87
N LEU A 4 -14.78 -0.16 -4.35
CA LEU A 4 -14.53 0.63 -5.57
C LEU A 4 -15.19 0.05 -6.83
N PRO A 5 -15.23 -1.27 -7.05
CA PRO A 5 -15.95 -1.86 -8.20
C PRO A 5 -17.45 -1.51 -8.23
N LEU A 6 -18.07 -1.34 -7.06
CA LEU A 6 -19.48 -0.95 -6.95
C LEU A 6 -19.68 0.56 -7.07
N ALA A 7 -18.65 1.35 -6.75
CA ALA A 7 -18.70 2.81 -6.79
C ALA A 7 -18.39 3.39 -8.18
N PHE A 8 -17.59 2.69 -9.01
CA PHE A 8 -17.09 3.20 -10.30
C PHE A 8 -18.00 2.76 -11.45
N THR A 9 -19.28 3.11 -11.37
CA THR A 9 -20.29 2.74 -12.37
C THR A 9 -20.38 3.72 -13.54
N THR A 10 -19.82 4.94 -13.38
CA THR A 10 -19.82 5.99 -14.40
C THR A 10 -18.44 6.66 -14.49
N HIS A 11 -18.12 7.29 -15.62
CA HIS A 11 -16.85 8.02 -15.77
C HIS A 11 -16.67 9.12 -14.71
N ILE A 12 -17.76 9.80 -14.32
CA ILE A 12 -17.72 10.88 -13.32
C ILE A 12 -17.40 10.31 -11.92
N THR A 13 -18.08 9.24 -11.52
CA THR A 13 -17.85 8.60 -10.21
C THR A 13 -16.46 7.99 -10.13
N ALA A 14 -15.96 7.40 -11.23
CA ALA A 14 -14.60 6.91 -11.33
C ALA A 14 -13.57 8.05 -11.24
N ALA A 15 -13.76 9.16 -11.95
CA ALA A 15 -12.83 10.30 -11.91
C ALA A 15 -12.74 10.92 -10.51
N ILE A 16 -13.88 11.20 -9.87
CA ILE A 16 -13.93 11.74 -8.50
C ILE A 16 -13.33 10.73 -7.53
N GLY A 17 -13.72 9.46 -7.65
CA GLY A 17 -13.24 8.38 -6.79
C GLY A 17 -11.72 8.18 -6.87
N LEU A 18 -11.15 8.20 -8.08
CA LEU A 18 -9.70 8.12 -8.30
C LEU A 18 -8.98 9.35 -7.75
N LEU A 19 -9.55 10.54 -7.88
CA LEU A 19 -8.97 11.76 -7.31
C LEU A 19 -8.94 11.71 -5.78
N VAL A 20 -10.06 11.37 -5.15
CA VAL A 20 -10.14 11.22 -3.69
C VAL A 20 -9.22 10.11 -3.20
N TRP A 21 -9.20 8.97 -3.89
CA TRP A 21 -8.33 7.85 -3.55
C TRP A 21 -6.84 8.21 -3.70
N GLY A 22 -6.47 8.88 -4.80
CA GLY A 22 -5.12 9.38 -5.04
C GLY A 22 -4.69 10.38 -3.98
N ALA A 23 -5.53 11.35 -3.65
CA ALA A 23 -5.26 12.31 -2.58
C ALA A 23 -5.07 11.64 -1.22
N ALA A 24 -5.96 10.71 -0.85
CA ALA A 24 -5.88 10.01 0.43
C ALA A 24 -4.61 9.15 0.53
N THR A 25 -4.27 8.40 -0.52
CA THR A 25 -3.06 7.56 -0.54
C THR A 25 -1.78 8.38 -0.53
N PHE A 26 -1.73 9.48 -1.30
CA PHE A 26 -0.58 10.37 -1.33
C PHE A 26 -0.36 11.11 0.00
N ALA A 27 -1.44 11.55 0.66
CA ALA A 27 -1.36 12.26 1.94
C ALA A 27 -0.76 11.41 3.07
N ILE A 28 -0.90 10.08 3.00
CA ILE A 28 -0.40 9.16 4.03
C ILE A 28 1.11 8.93 3.92
N VAL A 29 1.69 9.06 2.73
CA VAL A 29 3.09 8.68 2.48
C VAL A 29 4.10 9.52 3.29
N PRO A 30 4.07 10.87 3.27
CA PRO A 30 5.07 11.67 3.98
C PRO A 30 5.09 11.45 5.50
N PRO A 31 3.94 11.42 6.22
CA PRO A 31 3.93 11.12 7.65
C PRO A 31 4.52 9.75 8.00
N LEU A 32 4.27 8.72 7.19
CA LEU A 32 4.85 7.39 7.41
C LEU A 32 6.36 7.40 7.20
N GLN A 33 6.85 8.11 6.18
CA GLN A 33 8.28 8.24 5.92
C GLN A 33 9.00 8.92 7.08
N ILE A 34 8.41 9.96 7.68
CA ILE A 34 8.97 10.63 8.87
C ILE A 34 9.07 9.65 10.04
N ARG A 35 8.01 8.88 10.33
CA ARG A 35 8.01 7.88 11.41
C ARG A 35 9.09 6.82 11.25
N VAL A 36 9.36 6.37 10.03
CA VAL A 36 10.43 5.39 9.75
C VAL A 36 11.81 6.00 10.04
N MET A 37 12.02 7.26 9.68
CA MET A 37 13.28 7.96 9.98
C MET A 37 13.45 8.20 11.49
N GLU A 38 12.39 8.58 12.21
CA GLU A 38 12.41 8.78 13.66
C GLU A 38 12.70 7.48 14.42
N ALA A 39 12.15 6.35 13.96
CA ALA A 39 12.39 5.02 14.55
C ALA A 39 13.85 4.54 14.38
N ALA A 40 14.58 5.10 13.41
CA ALA A 40 15.97 4.77 13.12
C ALA A 40 16.86 6.01 13.30
N SER A 41 16.74 6.67 14.46
CA SER A 41 17.41 7.94 14.78
C SER A 41 18.94 7.89 14.63
N GLU A 42 19.57 6.73 14.81
CA GLU A 42 21.01 6.52 14.62
C GLU A 42 21.44 6.41 13.14
N ALA A 43 20.50 6.12 12.23
CA ALA A 43 20.77 5.94 10.80
C ALA A 43 19.61 6.40 9.88
N PRO A 44 19.14 7.66 9.98
CA PRO A 44 17.96 8.14 9.27
C PRO A 44 18.13 8.13 7.73
N GLY A 45 19.35 8.33 7.24
CA GLY A 45 19.65 8.25 5.80
C GLY A 45 19.47 6.85 5.22
N LEU A 46 19.89 5.81 5.96
CA LEU A 46 19.67 4.42 5.56
C LEU A 46 18.20 4.02 5.67
N ALA A 47 17.51 4.49 6.72
CA ALA A 47 16.07 4.25 6.87
C ALA A 47 15.26 4.89 5.73
N SER A 48 15.64 6.11 5.32
CA SER A 48 15.03 6.79 4.17
C SER A 48 15.26 6.03 2.86
N SER A 49 16.49 5.59 2.58
CA SER A 49 16.80 4.86 1.34
C SER A 49 16.08 3.51 1.27
N ILE A 50 15.99 2.77 2.38
CA ILE A 50 15.20 1.53 2.47
C ILE A 50 13.71 1.82 2.27
N ASN A 51 13.17 2.88 2.87
CA ASN A 51 11.76 3.24 2.72
C ASN A 51 11.42 3.59 1.25
N VAL A 52 12.27 4.40 0.60
CA VAL A 52 12.12 4.72 -0.83
C VAL A 52 12.25 3.46 -1.69
N GLY A 53 13.19 2.57 -1.39
CA GLY A 53 13.34 1.29 -2.07
C GLY A 53 12.10 0.40 -1.94
N ALA A 54 11.58 0.27 -0.72
CA ALA A 54 10.36 -0.50 -0.44
C ALA A 54 9.14 0.08 -1.16
N PHE A 55 9.01 1.41 -1.23
CA PHE A 55 7.96 2.07 -1.99
C PHE A 55 8.03 1.74 -3.49
N ASN A 56 9.22 1.82 -4.08
CA ASN A 56 9.42 1.47 -5.49
C ASN A 56 9.13 -0.01 -5.77
N LEU A 57 9.56 -0.91 -4.88
CA LEU A 57 9.20 -2.33 -4.98
C LEU A 57 7.69 -2.54 -4.90
N GLY A 58 7.01 -1.82 -3.99
CA GLY A 58 5.55 -1.82 -3.89
C GLY A 58 4.88 -1.40 -5.20
N ASN A 59 5.36 -0.33 -5.85
CA ASN A 59 4.85 0.10 -7.16
C ASN A 59 5.08 -0.95 -8.25
N ALA A 60 6.26 -1.59 -8.28
CA ALA A 60 6.57 -2.65 -9.24
C ALA A 60 5.66 -3.88 -9.04
N LEU A 61 5.49 -4.32 -7.79
CA LEU A 61 4.59 -5.43 -7.45
C LEU A 61 3.13 -5.09 -7.78
N GLY A 62 2.69 -3.87 -7.49
CA GLY A 62 1.35 -3.40 -7.83
C GLY A 62 1.10 -3.38 -9.34
N ALA A 63 2.06 -2.90 -10.12
CA ALA A 63 1.99 -2.90 -11.58
C ALA A 63 1.97 -4.33 -12.15
N ALA A 64 2.84 -5.22 -11.65
CA ALA A 64 2.88 -6.62 -12.05
C ALA A 64 1.57 -7.34 -11.71
N LEU A 65 1.02 -7.13 -10.50
CA LEU A 65 -0.25 -7.70 -10.08
C LEU A 65 -1.41 -7.19 -10.94
N GLY A 66 -1.50 -5.88 -11.17
CA GLY A 66 -2.54 -5.29 -12.01
C GLY A 66 -2.47 -5.78 -13.45
N GLY A 67 -1.27 -5.84 -14.02
CA GLY A 67 -1.02 -6.42 -15.35
C GLY A 67 -1.40 -7.90 -15.41
N GLY A 68 -1.06 -8.67 -14.38
CA GLY A 68 -1.44 -10.08 -14.24
C GLY A 68 -2.95 -10.29 -14.16
N VAL A 69 -3.66 -9.48 -13.38
CA VAL A 69 -5.14 -9.52 -13.28
C VAL A 69 -5.78 -9.30 -14.66
N LEU A 70 -5.25 -8.36 -15.45
CA LEU A 70 -5.73 -8.11 -16.81
C LEU A 70 -5.35 -9.23 -17.78
N SER A 71 -4.15 -9.81 -17.66
CA SER A 71 -3.69 -10.86 -18.58
C SER A 71 -4.47 -12.16 -18.47
N VAL A 72 -5.04 -12.46 -17.29
CA VAL A 72 -5.93 -13.61 -17.08
C VAL A 72 -7.41 -13.32 -17.36
N GLY A 73 -7.75 -12.12 -17.84
CA GLY A 73 -9.11 -11.78 -18.29
C GLY A 73 -10.11 -11.43 -17.18
N LEU A 74 -9.66 -11.17 -15.95
CA LEU A 74 -10.55 -10.83 -14.82
C LEU A 74 -11.17 -9.42 -14.92
N GLY A 75 -10.64 -8.57 -15.82
CA GLY A 75 -11.16 -7.23 -16.09
C GLY A 75 -10.76 -6.18 -15.05
N TYR A 76 -11.09 -4.91 -15.34
CA TYR A 76 -10.68 -3.76 -14.53
C TYR A 76 -11.28 -3.75 -13.12
N ALA A 77 -12.48 -4.29 -12.94
CA ALA A 77 -13.14 -4.38 -11.64
C ALA A 77 -12.39 -5.26 -10.63
N ALA A 78 -11.58 -6.21 -11.10
CA ALA A 78 -10.79 -7.08 -10.24
C ALA A 78 -9.50 -6.41 -9.72
N ILE A 79 -9.00 -5.36 -10.37
CA ILE A 79 -7.74 -4.70 -10.01
C ILE A 79 -7.79 -4.12 -8.57
N PRO A 80 -8.83 -3.34 -8.17
CA PRO A 80 -8.92 -2.85 -6.80
C PRO A 80 -9.04 -3.97 -5.76
N VAL A 81 -9.66 -5.10 -6.12
CA VAL A 81 -9.80 -6.25 -5.22
C VAL A 81 -8.44 -6.91 -4.98
N ALA A 82 -7.68 -7.17 -6.05
CA ALA A 82 -6.33 -7.73 -5.96
C ALA A 82 -5.39 -6.81 -5.17
N GLY A 83 -5.43 -5.50 -5.44
CA GLY A 83 -4.68 -4.51 -4.66
C GLY A 83 -5.09 -4.48 -3.18
N GLY A 84 -6.39 -4.63 -2.90
CA GLY A 84 -6.91 -4.76 -1.53
C GLY A 84 -6.38 -5.99 -0.79
N LEU A 85 -6.30 -7.14 -1.47
CA LEU A 85 -5.73 -8.36 -0.90
C LEU A 85 -4.23 -8.23 -0.64
N LEU A 86 -3.48 -7.61 -1.55
CA LEU A 86 -2.06 -7.33 -1.35
C LEU A 86 -1.82 -6.41 -0.14
N ALA A 87 -2.62 -5.33 -0.02
CA ALA A 87 -2.56 -4.42 1.11
C ALA A 87 -2.92 -5.13 2.43
N ALA A 88 -3.93 -6.00 2.43
CA ALA A 88 -4.30 -6.79 3.60
C ALA A 88 -3.17 -7.75 4.02
N GLY A 89 -2.50 -8.39 3.05
CA GLY A 89 -1.32 -9.21 3.31
C GLY A 89 -0.17 -8.41 3.93
N GLY A 90 0.13 -7.22 3.39
CA GLY A 90 1.13 -6.32 3.96
C GLY A 90 0.79 -5.88 5.38
N LEU A 91 -0.47 -5.55 5.64
CA LEU A 91 -0.95 -5.20 6.98
C LEU A 91 -0.81 -6.38 7.97
N LEU A 92 -1.14 -7.59 7.53
CA LEU A 92 -0.97 -8.80 8.34
C LEU A 92 0.50 -9.03 8.70
N LEU A 93 1.42 -8.90 7.74
CA LEU A 93 2.85 -9.01 7.99
C LEU A 93 3.35 -7.96 8.99
N ALA A 94 2.93 -6.70 8.83
CA ALA A 94 3.28 -5.62 9.75
C ALA A 94 2.76 -5.90 11.17
N TRP A 95 1.55 -6.42 11.30
CA TRP A 95 0.94 -6.77 12.58
C TRP A 95 1.62 -7.97 13.26
N LEU A 96 1.99 -9.00 12.49
CA LEU A 96 2.76 -10.13 13.01
C LEU A 96 4.17 -9.68 13.47
N GLY A 97 4.80 -8.77 12.73
CA GLY A 97 6.08 -8.18 13.08
C GLY A 97 6.03 -7.36 14.38
N SER A 98 5.01 -6.51 14.54
CA SER A 98 4.86 -5.68 15.74
C SER A 98 4.61 -6.52 17.00
N ARG A 99 3.87 -7.62 16.90
CA ARG A 99 3.69 -8.57 18.01
C ARG A 99 5.00 -9.21 18.45
N ARG A 100 5.87 -9.60 17.52
CA ARG A 100 7.18 -10.18 17.86
C ARG A 100 8.08 -9.17 18.56
N ALA A 101 8.08 -7.92 18.09
CA ALA A 101 8.83 -6.84 18.74
C ALA A 101 8.35 -6.58 20.17
N GLN A 102 7.03 -6.58 20.41
CA GLN A 102 6.43 -6.41 21.75
C GLN A 102 6.75 -7.56 22.71
N VAL A 103 6.78 -8.81 22.22
CA VAL A 103 7.14 -9.97 23.05
C VAL A 103 8.62 -9.92 23.44
N ALA A 104 9.49 -9.46 22.54
CA ALA A 104 10.92 -9.36 22.80
C ALA A 104 11.29 -8.27 23.84
N THR A 105 10.51 -7.18 23.94
CA THR A 105 10.71 -6.13 24.95
C THR A 105 10.04 -6.41 26.29
N ALA A 106 9.16 -7.42 26.37
CA ALA A 106 8.51 -7.83 27.62
C ALA A 106 9.29 -8.91 28.40
N GLN A 107 10.44 -9.35 27.86
CA GLN A 107 11.41 -10.24 28.50
C GLN A 107 12.61 -9.44 29.02
#